data_AF-A0A4R6SGM0-F1
#
_entry.id   AF-A0A4R6SGM0-F1
#
_cell.length_a   1.000
_cell.length_b   1.000
_cell.length_c   1.000
_cell.angle_alpha   90.00
_cell.angle_beta   90.00
_cell.angle_gamma   90.00
#
_symmetry.space_group_name_H-M   'P 1'
#
loop_
_entity.id
_entity.type
_entity.pdbx_description
1 polymer ?
#
loop_
_entity_poly.entity_id
_entity_poly.type
_entity_poly.pdbx_seq_one_letter_code
_entity_poly.pdbx_strand_id
1 'polypeptide(L)'
;MATVCALIDEIDHGSDESVAATVDRLTAPEHAALLRAVVDELLQLSAAAVHAIAGEPGPDATYMLDLCDAEGVPTDIDRVDPPQRAVIRALLARLAGHEDDVAAQLDMALATADRKDAADVLSTALVWAMDTLSRNDSW
;
A
#
# COMPACT_ATOMS: atom_id res chain seq x y z
N MET A 1 -1.33 -0.57 12.74
CA MET A 1 0.07 -0.93 13.06
C MET A 1 0.19 -2.32 13.69
N ALA A 2 -0.81 -2.81 14.44
CA ALA A 2 -0.71 -4.11 15.11
C ALA A 2 -0.72 -5.29 14.12
N THR A 3 -1.40 -5.17 12.98
CA THR A 3 -1.52 -6.26 12.01
C THR A 3 -0.24 -6.44 11.19
N VAL A 4 0.39 -5.34 10.75
CA VAL A 4 1.70 -5.38 10.05
C VAL A 4 2.81 -5.86 10.98
N CYS A 5 2.87 -5.38 12.23
CA CYS A 5 3.85 -5.89 13.20
C CYS A 5 3.68 -7.38 13.47
N ALA A 6 2.46 -7.87 13.67
CA ALA A 6 2.22 -9.30 13.85
C ALA A 6 2.64 -10.12 12.62
N LEU A 7 2.47 -9.58 11.41
CA LEU A 7 2.93 -10.23 10.19
C LEU A 7 4.46 -10.27 10.09
N ILE A 8 5.13 -9.15 10.41
CA ILE A 8 6.60 -9.07 10.42
C ILE A 8 7.16 -9.98 11.51
N ASP A 9 6.56 -10.00 12.69
CA ASP A 9 6.93 -10.91 13.78
C ASP A 9 6.75 -12.37 13.35
N GLU A 10 5.68 -12.73 12.63
CA GLU A 10 5.49 -14.09 12.09
C GLU A 10 6.56 -14.43 11.04
N ILE A 11 6.96 -13.48 10.19
CA ILE A 11 8.04 -13.65 9.19
C ILE A 11 9.42 -13.77 9.86
N ASP A 12 9.66 -13.02 10.94
CA ASP A 12 10.95 -12.95 11.65
C ASP A 12 11.12 -14.08 12.68
N HIS A 13 10.02 -14.52 13.31
CA HIS A 13 9.98 -15.60 14.32
C HIS A 13 9.61 -16.98 13.74
N GLY A 14 9.12 -17.05 12.50
CA GLY A 14 8.75 -18.28 11.81
C GLY A 14 9.95 -19.01 11.23
N SER A 15 10.39 -20.08 11.91
CA SER A 15 11.32 -21.06 11.36
C SER A 15 10.73 -21.71 10.09
N ASP A 16 11.47 -21.64 8.96
CA ASP A 16 11.22 -22.30 7.66
C ASP A 16 10.09 -21.78 6.74
N GLU A 17 9.21 -20.87 7.15
CA GLU A 17 8.20 -20.32 6.21
C GLU A 17 8.78 -19.16 5.38
N SER A 18 8.89 -19.39 4.07
CA SER A 18 9.37 -18.35 3.14
C SER A 18 8.38 -17.17 3.07
N VAL A 19 8.88 -15.95 2.88
CA VAL A 19 8.07 -14.76 2.53
C VAL A 19 7.03 -15.08 1.44
N ALA A 20 7.38 -15.94 0.47
CA ALA A 20 6.47 -16.39 -0.58
C ALA A 20 5.25 -17.15 -0.04
N ALA A 21 5.43 -18.01 0.98
CA ALA A 21 4.35 -18.75 1.61
C ALA A 21 3.44 -17.83 2.43
N THR A 22 4.01 -16.85 3.12
CA THR A 22 3.24 -15.82 3.84
C THR A 22 2.39 -14.98 2.89
N VAL A 23 2.94 -14.57 1.74
CA VAL A 23 2.18 -13.85 0.71
C VAL A 23 1.09 -14.74 0.10
N ASP A 24 1.37 -15.99 -0.22
CA ASP A 24 0.37 -16.93 -0.75
C ASP A 24 -0.79 -17.16 0.24
N ARG A 25 -0.48 -17.28 1.53
CA ARG A 25 -1.47 -17.41 2.59
C ARG A 25 -2.33 -16.16 2.73
N LEU A 26 -1.73 -14.97 2.79
CA LEU A 26 -2.46 -13.70 2.93
C LEU A 26 -3.36 -13.39 1.74
N THR A 27 -2.96 -13.81 0.54
CA THR A 27 -3.70 -13.58 -0.70
C THR A 27 -4.76 -14.65 -0.95
N ALA A 28 -4.90 -15.64 -0.05
CA ALA A 28 -5.98 -16.59 -0.08
C ALA A 28 -7.33 -15.91 0.26
N PRO A 29 -8.44 -16.24 -0.44
CA PRO A 29 -9.73 -15.58 -0.25
C PRO A 29 -10.25 -15.57 1.19
N GLU A 30 -9.98 -16.63 1.96
CA GLU A 30 -10.34 -16.75 3.37
C GLU A 30 -9.67 -15.68 4.26
N HIS A 31 -8.59 -15.06 3.80
CA HIS A 31 -7.86 -14.00 4.49
C HIS A 31 -8.14 -12.60 3.91
N ALA A 32 -9.15 -12.42 3.05
CA ALA A 32 -9.44 -11.13 2.40
C ALA A 32 -9.55 -9.96 3.38
N ALA A 33 -10.21 -10.16 4.53
CA ALA A 33 -10.32 -9.12 5.56
C ALA A 33 -8.97 -8.78 6.22
N LEU A 34 -8.11 -9.78 6.42
CA LEU A 34 -6.76 -9.59 6.95
C LEU A 34 -5.88 -8.87 5.93
N LEU A 35 -5.91 -9.29 4.67
CA LEU A 35 -5.20 -8.64 3.57
C LEU A 35 -5.61 -7.16 3.45
N ARG A 36 -6.92 -6.89 3.48
CA ARG A 36 -7.48 -5.53 3.47
C ARG A 36 -6.93 -4.67 4.60
N ALA A 37 -6.85 -5.22 5.81
CA ALA A 37 -6.30 -4.52 6.97
C ALA A 37 -4.79 -4.29 6.84
N VAL A 38 -4.02 -5.28 6.37
CA VAL A 38 -2.58 -5.14 6.13
C VAL A 38 -2.30 -4.05 5.11
N VAL A 39 -2.99 -4.06 3.96
CA VAL A 39 -2.81 -3.04 2.91
C VAL A 39 -3.17 -1.65 3.43
N ASP A 40 -4.26 -1.52 4.18
CA ASP A 40 -4.67 -0.24 4.76
C ASP A 40 -3.63 0.32 5.75
N GLU A 41 -3.10 -0.54 6.64
CA GLU A 41 -2.03 -0.16 7.58
C GLU A 41 -0.74 0.26 6.85
N LEU A 42 -0.37 -0.42 5.76
CA LEU A 42 0.79 -0.06 4.96
C LEU A 42 0.60 1.31 4.29
N LEU A 43 -0.58 1.59 3.73
CA LEU A 43 -0.87 2.91 3.17
C LEU A 43 -0.88 4.00 4.23
N GLN A 44 -1.37 3.70 5.44
CA GLN A 44 -1.30 4.63 6.57
C GLN A 44 0.15 4.96 6.93
N LEU A 45 1.04 3.96 6.97
CA LEU A 45 2.47 4.17 7.22
C LEU A 45 3.11 5.02 6.13
N SER A 46 2.84 4.74 4.86
CA SER A 46 3.35 5.53 3.73
C SER A 46 2.88 6.98 3.80
N ALA A 47 1.59 7.21 4.06
CA ALA A 47 1.05 8.57 4.16
C ALA A 47 1.66 9.35 5.32
N ALA A 48 1.81 8.71 6.49
CA ALA A 48 2.45 9.32 7.65
C ALA A 48 3.90 9.72 7.36
N ALA A 49 4.67 8.86 6.68
CA ALA A 49 6.05 9.17 6.28
C ALA A 49 6.12 10.34 5.29
N VAL A 50 5.21 10.39 4.31
CA VAL A 50 5.12 11.51 3.36
C VAL A 50 4.80 12.82 4.08
N HIS A 51 3.85 12.84 5.02
CA HIS A 51 3.56 14.03 5.82
C HIS A 51 4.77 14.46 6.67
N ALA A 52 5.51 13.51 7.25
CA ALA A 52 6.71 13.82 8.03
C ALA A 52 7.80 14.49 7.15
N ILE A 53 7.97 14.03 5.91
CA ILE A 53 8.94 14.59 4.96
C ILE A 53 8.48 15.96 4.41
N ALA A 54 7.19 16.09 4.09
CA ALA A 54 6.64 17.29 3.46
C ALA A 54 6.41 18.46 4.45
N GLY A 55 6.32 18.17 5.75
CA GLY A 55 5.93 19.14 6.78
C GLY A 55 4.40 19.36 6.82
N GLU A 56 3.94 20.31 7.64
CA GLU A 56 2.51 20.63 7.74
C GLU A 56 1.98 21.15 6.39
N PRO A 57 1.07 20.39 5.72
CA PRO A 57 0.49 20.84 4.48
C PRO A 57 -0.45 22.01 4.78
N GLY A 58 -0.31 23.09 4.02
CA GLY A 58 -1.31 24.16 4.05
C GLY A 58 -2.70 23.64 3.61
N PRO A 59 -3.78 24.38 3.90
CA PRO A 59 -5.15 23.96 3.56
C PRO A 59 -5.40 23.74 2.05
N ASP A 60 -4.51 24.24 1.18
CA ASP A 60 -4.57 24.09 -0.28
C ASP A 60 -3.50 23.12 -0.83
N ALA A 61 -2.90 22.28 0.03
CA ALA A 61 -1.89 21.33 -0.40
C ALA A 61 -2.46 20.33 -1.41
N THR A 62 -1.87 20.29 -2.59
CA THR A 62 -2.21 19.32 -3.64
C THR A 62 -1.14 18.24 -3.65
N TYR A 63 -1.56 16.98 -3.47
CA TYR A 63 -0.69 15.83 -3.62
C TYR A 63 -0.67 15.35 -5.06
N MET A 64 0.52 15.23 -5.62
CA MET A 64 0.75 14.67 -6.94
C MET A 64 1.72 13.51 -6.83
N LEU A 65 1.45 12.45 -7.59
CA LEU A 65 2.29 11.27 -7.67
C LEU A 65 2.78 11.14 -9.11
N ASP A 66 4.09 11.19 -9.31
CA ASP A 66 4.71 10.89 -10.60
C ASP A 66 4.74 9.37 -10.78
N LEU A 67 3.96 8.88 -11.74
CA LEU A 67 3.87 7.46 -12.07
C LEU A 67 4.82 7.12 -13.21
N CYS A 68 5.60 6.07 -13.03
CA CYS A 68 6.45 5.50 -14.07
C CYS A 68 6.15 4.02 -14.25
N ASP A 69 6.33 3.50 -15.47
CA ASP A 69 6.33 2.06 -15.73
C ASP A 69 7.64 1.39 -15.29
N ALA A 70 7.77 0.08 -15.55
CA ALA A 70 8.93 -0.71 -15.15
C ALA A 70 10.24 -0.26 -15.82
N GLU A 71 10.15 0.40 -16.97
CA GLU A 71 11.27 0.98 -17.71
C GLU A 71 11.60 2.41 -17.25
N GLY A 72 10.85 2.95 -16.28
CA GLY A 72 11.02 4.29 -15.75
C GLY A 72 10.41 5.38 -16.62
N VAL A 73 9.53 5.02 -17.56
CA VAL A 73 8.86 5.98 -18.45
C VAL A 73 7.61 6.51 -17.76
N PRO A 74 7.40 7.85 -17.74
CA PRO A 74 6.19 8.44 -17.18
C PRO A 74 4.93 7.84 -17.82
N THR A 75 3.96 7.45 -16.98
CA THR A 75 2.72 6.82 -17.42
C THR A 75 1.49 7.53 -16.85
N ASP A 76 0.38 7.40 -17.57
CA ASP A 76 -0.92 7.90 -17.12
C ASP A 76 -1.54 6.90 -16.14
N ILE A 77 -2.22 7.40 -15.11
CA ILE A 77 -2.95 6.57 -14.15
C ILE A 77 -4.00 5.67 -14.84
N ASP A 78 -4.56 6.10 -15.96
CA ASP A 78 -5.53 5.30 -16.72
C ASP A 78 -4.89 4.06 -17.39
N ARG A 79 -3.56 4.06 -17.54
CA ARG A 79 -2.79 2.91 -18.04
C ARG A 79 -2.36 1.94 -16.94
N VAL A 80 -2.52 2.31 -15.66
CA VAL A 80 -2.25 1.44 -14.52
C VAL A 80 -3.37 0.41 -14.39
N ASP A 81 -3.03 -0.81 -13.98
CA ASP A 81 -4.01 -1.87 -13.79
C ASP A 81 -5.08 -1.48 -12.75
N PRO A 82 -6.35 -1.88 -12.92
CA PRO A 82 -7.44 -1.40 -12.08
C PRO A 82 -7.22 -1.55 -10.57
N PRO A 83 -6.74 -2.71 -10.04
CA PRO A 83 -6.48 -2.87 -8.61
C PRO A 83 -5.39 -1.90 -8.10
N GLN A 84 -4.30 -1.77 -8.83
CA GLN A 84 -3.19 -0.87 -8.50
C GLN A 84 -3.62 0.61 -8.55
N ARG A 85 -4.41 0.99 -9.56
CA ARG A 85 -4.98 2.33 -9.67
C ARG A 85 -5.86 2.68 -8.47
N ALA A 86 -6.66 1.72 -7.99
CA ALA A 86 -7.47 1.93 -6.80
C ALA A 86 -6.59 2.14 -5.56
N VAL A 87 -5.52 1.36 -5.39
CA VAL A 87 -4.53 1.56 -4.31
C VAL A 87 -3.84 2.93 -4.38
N ILE A 88 -3.42 3.38 -5.58
CA ILE A 88 -2.86 4.73 -5.80
C ILE A 88 -3.86 5.80 -5.34
N ARG A 89 -5.13 5.68 -5.76
CA ARG A 89 -6.19 6.62 -5.37
C ARG A 89 -6.47 6.59 -3.88
N ALA A 90 -6.39 5.43 -3.25
CA ALA A 90 -6.53 5.27 -1.81
C ALA A 90 -5.42 6.02 -1.06
N LEU A 91 -4.17 5.91 -1.51
CA LEU A 91 -3.06 6.66 -0.91
C LEU A 91 -3.23 8.18 -1.07
N LEU A 92 -3.58 8.65 -2.28
CA LEU A 92 -3.80 10.07 -2.55
C LEU A 92 -4.98 10.64 -1.73
N ALA A 93 -6.07 9.89 -1.62
CA ALA A 93 -7.21 10.25 -0.78
C ALA A 93 -6.80 10.37 0.68
N ARG A 94 -5.98 9.44 1.19
CA ARG A 94 -5.45 9.50 2.56
C ARG A 94 -4.57 10.73 2.79
N LEU A 95 -3.64 11.02 1.87
CA LEU A 95 -2.81 12.22 1.95
C LEU A 95 -3.66 13.52 1.93
N ALA A 96 -4.75 13.52 1.17
CA ALA A 96 -5.71 14.62 1.11
C ALA A 96 -6.71 14.67 2.30
N GLY A 97 -6.69 13.70 3.21
CA GLY A 97 -7.61 13.63 4.36
C GLY A 97 -9.03 13.15 4.03
N HIS A 98 -9.23 12.48 2.88
CA HIS A 98 -10.52 11.94 2.44
C HIS A 98 -10.67 10.45 2.80
N GLU A 99 -10.77 10.12 4.10
CA GLU A 99 -10.77 8.72 4.57
C GLU A 99 -11.93 7.85 4.02
N ASP A 100 -13.11 8.44 3.76
CA ASP A 100 -14.23 7.72 3.16
C ASP A 100 -13.88 7.17 1.76
N ASP A 101 -13.13 7.95 0.98
CA ASP A 101 -12.65 7.53 -0.34
C ASP A 101 -11.61 6.41 -0.22
N VAL A 102 -10.77 6.43 0.82
CA VAL A 102 -9.77 5.37 1.06
C VAL A 102 -10.44 4.02 1.22
N ALA A 103 -11.50 3.96 2.03
CA ALA A 103 -12.23 2.73 2.25
C ALA A 103 -12.84 2.17 0.96
N ALA A 104 -13.52 3.03 0.20
CA ALA A 104 -14.13 2.64 -1.07
C ALA A 104 -13.11 2.15 -2.10
N GLN A 105 -11.95 2.81 -2.21
CA GLN A 105 -10.91 2.42 -3.15
C GLN A 105 -10.30 1.05 -2.81
N LEU A 106 -10.01 0.80 -1.54
CA LEU A 106 -9.42 -0.48 -1.12
C LEU A 106 -10.41 -1.64 -1.23
N ASP A 107 -11.71 -1.38 -1.03
CA ASP A 107 -12.76 -2.37 -1.29
C ASP A 107 -12.82 -2.69 -2.79
N MET A 108 -12.76 -1.68 -3.67
CA MET A 108 -12.69 -1.90 -5.12
C MET A 108 -11.43 -2.66 -5.55
N ALA A 109 -10.28 -2.35 -4.95
CA ALA A 109 -9.00 -2.99 -5.27
C ALA A 109 -9.02 -4.49 -4.98
N LEU A 110 -9.68 -4.91 -3.91
CA LEU A 110 -9.62 -6.28 -3.40
C LEU A 110 -10.87 -7.11 -3.67
N ALA A 111 -12.03 -6.51 -3.98
CA ALA A 111 -13.29 -7.23 -4.15
C ALA A 111 -13.29 -8.26 -5.30
N THR A 112 -12.54 -7.99 -6.37
CA THR A 112 -12.46 -8.86 -7.56
C THR A 112 -11.04 -9.29 -7.90
N ALA A 113 -10.08 -8.96 -7.03
CA ALA A 113 -8.69 -9.34 -7.24
C ALA A 113 -8.57 -10.87 -7.21
N ASP A 114 -7.92 -11.43 -8.24
CA ASP A 114 -7.43 -12.79 -8.11
C ASP A 114 -6.22 -12.83 -7.15
N ARG A 115 -5.71 -14.03 -6.88
CA ARG A 115 -4.59 -14.18 -5.94
C ARG A 115 -3.35 -13.41 -6.38
N LYS A 116 -3.11 -13.31 -7.69
CA LYS A 116 -1.96 -12.58 -8.24
C LYS A 116 -2.18 -11.07 -8.05
N ASP A 117 -3.35 -10.55 -8.42
CA ASP A 117 -3.67 -9.13 -8.25
C ASP A 117 -3.57 -8.71 -6.77
N ALA A 118 -4.04 -9.56 -5.87
CA ALA A 118 -3.92 -9.36 -4.42
C ALA A 118 -2.46 -9.33 -3.95
N ALA A 119 -1.61 -10.22 -4.49
CA ALA A 119 -0.18 -10.24 -4.21
C ALA A 119 0.52 -8.99 -4.75
N ASP A 120 0.15 -8.55 -5.95
CA ASP A 120 0.70 -7.35 -6.59
C ASP A 120 0.33 -6.08 -5.80
N VAL A 121 -0.92 -5.99 -5.31
CA VAL A 121 -1.38 -4.91 -4.41
C VAL A 121 -0.60 -4.92 -3.10
N LEU A 122 -0.47 -6.06 -2.44
CA LEU A 122 0.28 -6.18 -1.18
C LEU A 122 1.75 -5.80 -1.37
N SER A 123 2.38 -6.31 -2.43
CA SER A 123 3.78 -6.05 -2.75
C SER A 123 4.01 -4.56 -3.04
N THR A 124 3.09 -3.92 -3.77
CA THR A 124 3.14 -2.48 -4.06
C THR A 124 3.07 -1.65 -2.77
N ALA A 125 2.11 -1.97 -1.89
CA ALA A 125 1.96 -1.27 -0.62
C ALA A 125 3.19 -1.46 0.29
N LEU A 126 3.77 -2.66 0.32
CA LEU A 126 5.00 -2.95 1.06
C LEU A 126 6.19 -2.15 0.52
N VAL A 127 6.40 -2.15 -0.80
CA VAL A 127 7.50 -1.41 -1.45
C VAL A 127 7.40 0.08 -1.14
N TRP A 128 6.21 0.67 -1.22
CA TRP A 128 6.02 2.08 -0.89
C TRP A 128 6.25 2.38 0.58
N ALA A 129 5.76 1.55 1.49
CA ALA A 129 6.04 1.69 2.91
C ALA A 129 7.55 1.66 3.18
N MET A 130 8.28 0.72 2.58
CA MET A 130 9.74 0.65 2.73
C MET A 130 10.47 1.84 2.10
N ASP A 131 10.13 2.24 0.87
CA ASP A 131 10.78 3.36 0.18
C ASP A 131 10.57 4.67 0.97
N THR A 132 9.33 4.94 1.39
CA THR A 132 9.00 6.16 2.15
C THR A 132 9.62 6.19 3.54
N LEU A 133 9.68 5.06 4.24
CA LEU A 133 10.38 4.96 5.53
C LEU A 133 11.91 5.15 5.36
N SER A 134 12.51 4.52 4.35
CA SER A 134 13.96 4.64 4.10
C SER A 134 14.39 6.07 3.78
N ARG A 135 13.51 6.85 3.13
CA ARG A 135 13.75 8.28 2.87
C ARG A 135 13.66 9.13 4.14
N ASN A 136 12.86 8.72 5.11
CA ASN A 136 12.69 9.43 6.37
C ASN A 136 13.91 9.29 7.31
N ASP A 137 14.66 8.18 7.21
CA ASP A 137 15.85 7.91 8.03
C ASP A 137 17.13 8.65 7.56
N SER A 138 17.03 9.50 6.53
CA SER A 138 18.16 10.20 5.88
C SER A 138 18.64 11.50 6.59
N TRP A 139 18.54 11.61 7.92
CA TRP A 139 18.96 12.81 8.68
C TRP A 139 19.89 12.51 9.86
#